data_AF-A0A7K2PDI2-F1
#
_entry.id   AF-A0A7K2PDI2-F1
#
_cell.length_a   1.000
_cell.length_b   1.000
_cell.length_c   1.000
_cell.angle_alpha   90.00
_cell.angle_beta   90.00
_cell.angle_gamma   90.00
#
_symmetry.space_group_name_H-M   'P 1'
#
loop_
_entity.id
_entity.type
_entity.pdbx_description
1 polymer ?
#
loop_
_entity_poly.entity_id
_entity_poly.type
_entity_poly.pdbx_seq_one_letter_code
_entity_poly.pdbx_strand_id
1 'polypeptide(L)'
;PAPPRFLPEFDNLLLSHADRARVVPPAHKGRTWKKNQAYRVLLVDGFVAGLWKLEGDALVVEAFDRPPKRQRDEIVAEGERMLATMHTGTAYDVRFGTVRD
;
A
#
# COMPACT_ATOMS: atom_id res chain seq x y z
N PRO A 1 -15.98 7.29 3.28
CA PRO A 1 -14.55 6.94 3.40
C PRO A 1 -14.08 6.37 2.06
N ALA A 2 -12.88 6.73 1.59
CA ALA A 2 -12.38 6.20 0.32
C ALA A 2 -11.83 4.78 0.55
N PRO A 3 -12.16 3.79 -0.30
CA PRO A 3 -11.65 2.43 -0.14
C PRO A 3 -10.11 2.39 -0.13
N PRO A 4 -9.48 1.43 0.57
CA PRO A 4 -8.05 1.21 0.42
C PRO A 4 -7.65 0.93 -1.02
N ARG A 5 -6.43 1.30 -1.42
CA ARG A 5 -5.87 1.06 -2.75
C ARG A 5 -4.39 0.71 -2.67
N PHE A 6 -3.97 -0.30 -3.44
CA PHE A 6 -2.57 -0.68 -3.61
C PHE A 6 -2.03 -0.06 -4.89
N LEU A 7 -1.17 0.94 -4.75
CA LEU A 7 -0.57 1.66 -5.87
C LEU A 7 0.82 1.10 -6.21
N PRO A 8 1.17 1.00 -7.50
CA PRO A 8 2.51 0.61 -7.91
C PRO A 8 3.54 1.70 -7.56
N GLU A 9 4.82 1.34 -7.62
CA GLU A 9 5.96 2.20 -7.27
C GLU A 9 6.03 3.51 -8.07
N PHE A 10 5.48 3.54 -9.28
CA PHE A 10 5.53 4.68 -10.19
C PHE A 10 4.16 5.28 -10.49
N ASP A 11 3.25 5.23 -9.52
CA ASP A 11 1.96 5.89 -9.66
C ASP A 11 2.12 7.43 -9.78
N ASN A 12 1.41 8.05 -10.72
CA ASN A 12 1.49 9.49 -10.99
C ASN A 12 1.15 10.35 -9.76
N LEU A 13 0.28 9.88 -8.87
CA LEU A 13 -0.02 10.55 -7.60
C LEU A 13 1.27 10.82 -6.79
N LEU A 14 2.25 9.92 -6.91
CA LEU A 14 3.52 9.96 -6.20
C LEU A 14 4.72 10.39 -7.06
N LEU A 15 4.52 10.66 -8.37
CA LEU A 15 5.57 11.15 -9.27
C LEU A 15 5.36 12.54 -9.87
N SER A 16 4.13 12.98 -10.15
CA SER A 16 3.91 14.13 -11.04
C SER A 16 3.77 15.51 -10.36
N HIS A 17 3.73 15.59 -9.03
CA HIS A 17 3.48 16.83 -8.30
C HIS A 17 4.60 17.16 -7.31
N ALA A 18 5.07 18.41 -7.32
CA ALA A 18 6.08 18.89 -6.37
C ALA A 18 5.53 18.91 -4.93
N ASP A 19 4.27 19.34 -4.76
CA ASP A 19 3.54 19.22 -3.51
C ASP A 19 2.63 17.99 -3.53
N ARG A 20 2.85 17.09 -2.57
CA ARG A 20 2.10 15.84 -2.40
C ARG A 20 1.37 15.78 -1.06
N ALA A 21 1.32 16.86 -0.29
CA ALA A 21 0.72 16.88 1.04
C ALA A 21 -0.77 16.51 1.04
N ARG A 22 -1.44 16.61 -0.12
CA ARG A 22 -2.84 16.20 -0.33
C ARG A 22 -3.08 14.70 -0.15
N VAL A 23 -2.06 13.87 -0.38
CA VAL A 23 -2.17 12.39 -0.31
C VAL A 23 -1.12 11.79 0.63
N VAL A 24 0.00 12.47 0.87
CA VAL A 24 1.04 12.04 1.80
C VAL A 24 0.93 12.88 3.08
N PRO A 25 0.43 12.30 4.19
CA PRO A 25 0.42 12.99 5.47
C PRO A 25 1.82 13.46 5.86
N PRO A 26 1.98 14.64 6.49
CA PRO A 26 3.29 15.14 6.93
C PRO A 26 4.08 14.13 7.79
N ALA A 27 3.38 13.38 8.64
CA ALA A 27 3.97 12.33 9.50
C ALA A 27 4.59 11.15 8.72
N HIS A 28 4.29 11.03 7.43
CA HIS A 28 4.77 9.93 6.57
C HIS A 28 5.62 10.44 5.40
N LYS A 29 5.98 11.72 5.41
CA LYS A 29 6.85 12.31 4.39
C LYS A 29 8.18 11.56 4.32
N GLY A 30 8.62 11.22 3.12
CA GLY A 30 9.87 10.49 2.88
C GLY A 30 9.80 8.97 3.08
N ARG A 31 8.67 8.43 3.55
CA ARG A 31 8.51 6.98 3.79
C ARG A 31 8.24 6.14 2.54
N THR A 32 7.94 6.78 1.40
CA THR A 32 7.59 6.10 0.13
C THR A 32 8.79 5.89 -0.80
N TRP A 33 10.00 6.27 -0.37
CA TRP A 33 11.23 6.12 -1.16
C TRP A 33 12.41 5.65 -0.29
N LYS A 34 13.35 4.92 -0.89
CA LYS A 34 14.69 4.63 -0.34
C LYS A 34 15.72 4.98 -1.40
N LYS A 35 16.48 6.07 -1.19
CA LYS A 35 17.38 6.64 -2.22
C LYS A 35 16.61 6.87 -3.53
N ASN A 36 17.02 6.21 -4.63
CA ASN A 36 16.38 6.32 -5.94
C ASN A 36 15.34 5.21 -6.22
N GLN A 37 14.94 4.45 -5.19
CA GLN A 37 13.95 3.40 -5.30
C GLN A 37 12.62 3.87 -4.71
N ALA A 38 11.57 3.87 -5.54
CA ALA A 38 10.21 4.08 -5.08
C ALA A 38 9.63 2.78 -4.51
N TYR A 39 8.90 2.88 -3.41
CA TYR A 39 8.13 1.77 -2.90
C TYR A 39 6.71 1.77 -3.47
N ARG A 40 6.10 0.59 -3.54
CA ARG A 40 4.66 0.45 -3.76
C ARG A 40 3.92 0.87 -2.51
N VAL A 41 2.81 1.60 -2.68
CA VAL A 41 2.15 2.31 -1.58
C VAL A 41 0.74 1.79 -1.34
N LEU A 42 0.36 1.69 -0.07
CA LEU A 42 -1.02 1.49 0.37
C LEU A 42 -1.65 2.86 0.69
N LEU A 43 -2.79 3.13 0.07
CA LEU A 43 -3.71 4.19 0.51
C LEU A 43 -4.79 3.62 1.43
N VAL A 44 -5.13 4.36 2.49
CA VAL A 44 -6.32 4.15 3.34
C VAL A 44 -7.02 5.48 3.47
N ASP A 45 -8.33 5.53 3.22
CA ASP A 45 -9.12 6.76 3.22
C ASP A 45 -8.54 7.87 2.32
N GLY A 46 -7.83 7.48 1.24
CA GLY A 46 -7.22 8.38 0.26
C GLY A 46 -5.83 8.89 0.64
N PHE A 47 -5.28 8.47 1.77
CA PHE A 47 -3.96 8.90 2.26
C PHE A 47 -2.98 7.74 2.30
N VAL A 48 -1.70 8.05 2.04
CA VAL A 48 -0.60 7.11 2.22
C VAL A 48 -0.57 6.63 3.65
N ALA A 49 -0.75 5.33 3.85
CA ALA A 49 -0.84 4.68 5.16
C ALA A 49 0.09 3.48 5.30
N GLY A 50 0.80 3.10 4.23
CA GLY A 50 1.69 1.95 4.26
C GLY A 50 2.42 1.70 2.96
N LEU A 51 3.21 0.63 2.96
CA LEU A 51 3.84 0.06 1.77
C LEU A 51 3.32 -1.36 1.54
N TRP A 52 3.60 -1.90 0.35
CA TRP A 52 3.36 -3.31 0.08
C TRP A 52 4.38 -3.90 -0.87
N LYS A 53 4.46 -5.23 -0.89
CA LYS A 53 5.18 -6.03 -1.89
C LYS A 53 4.49 -7.37 -2.09
N LEU A 54 4.82 -8.05 -3.18
CA LEU A 54 4.52 -9.46 -3.34
C LEU A 54 5.76 -10.26 -2.95
N GLU A 55 5.59 -11.28 -2.12
CA GLU A 55 6.62 -12.26 -1.76
C GLU A 55 6.05 -13.67 -1.93
N GLY A 56 6.49 -14.37 -2.98
CA GLY A 56 5.96 -15.69 -3.31
C GLY A 56 4.45 -15.64 -3.55
N ASP A 57 3.70 -16.33 -2.70
CA ASP A 57 2.24 -16.43 -2.68
C ASP A 57 1.57 -15.44 -1.71
N ALA A 58 2.28 -14.41 -1.24
CA ALA A 58 1.74 -13.46 -0.27
C ALA A 58 1.85 -12.00 -0.73
N LEU A 59 0.78 -11.24 -0.49
CA LEU A 59 0.80 -9.79 -0.42
C LEU A 59 1.22 -9.36 0.99
N VAL A 60 2.42 -8.81 1.11
CA VAL A 60 2.94 -8.30 2.40
C VAL A 60 2.65 -6.81 2.49
N VAL A 61 1.99 -6.41 3.56
CA VAL A 61 1.54 -5.04 3.83
C VAL A 61 2.24 -4.50 5.08
N GLU A 62 3.00 -3.41 4.91
CA GLU A 62 3.59 -2.66 6.01
C GLU A 62 2.74 -1.42 6.29
N ALA A 63 1.91 -1.47 7.34
CA ALA A 63 1.18 -0.29 7.80
C ALA A 63 2.11 0.64 8.59
N PHE A 64 1.98 1.95 8.37
CA PHE A 64 2.79 2.97 9.03
C PHE A 64 2.41 3.22 10.48
N ASP A 65 1.13 3.04 10.77
CA ASP A 65 0.52 3.03 12.08
C ASP A 65 -0.30 1.75 12.22
N ARG A 66 -0.67 1.38 13.45
CA ARG A 66 -1.53 0.22 13.68
C ARG A 66 -2.97 0.55 13.28
N PRO A 67 -3.53 -0.02 12.19
CA PRO A 67 -4.90 0.26 11.81
C PRO A 67 -5.89 -0.37 12.80
N PRO A 68 -7.05 0.27 13.07
CA PRO A 68 -8.15 -0.39 13.74
C PRO A 68 -8.62 -1.61 12.94
N LYS A 69 -9.24 -2.58 13.63
CA LYS A 69 -9.69 -3.86 13.04
C LYS A 69 -10.46 -3.66 11.74
N ARG A 70 -11.40 -2.72 11.71
CA ARG A 70 -12.20 -2.43 10.52
C ARG A 70 -11.36 -2.04 9.30
N GLN A 71 -10.39 -1.11 9.45
CA GLN A 71 -9.52 -0.73 8.34
C GLN A 71 -8.61 -1.88 7.92
N ARG A 72 -8.15 -2.70 8.89
CA ARG A 72 -7.39 -3.91 8.59
C ARG A 72 -8.18 -4.87 7.69
N ASP A 73 -9.44 -5.11 8.03
CA ASP A 73 -10.32 -6.00 7.27
C ASP A 73 -10.61 -5.42 5.86
N GLU A 74 -10.77 -4.10 5.74
CA GLU A 74 -10.93 -3.41 4.45
C GLU A 74 -9.67 -3.49 3.56
N ILE A 75 -8.48 -3.40 4.15
CA ILE A 75 -7.19 -3.56 3.45
C ILE A 75 -7.04 -4.99 2.92
N VAL A 76 -7.37 -5.99 3.74
CA VAL A 76 -7.34 -7.41 3.33
C VAL A 76 -8.28 -7.64 2.16
N ALA A 77 -9.53 -7.19 2.27
CA ALA A 77 -10.52 -7.37 1.22
C ALA A 77 -10.11 -6.68 -0.10
N GLU A 78 -9.46 -5.52 -0.05
CA GLU A 78 -8.89 -4.90 -1.25
C GLU A 78 -7.72 -5.71 -1.83
N GLY A 79 -6.85 -6.25 -0.98
CA GLY A 79 -5.70 -7.06 -1.40
C GLY A 79 -6.16 -8.30 -2.15
N GLU A 80 -7.15 -9.00 -1.60
CA GLU A 80 -7.79 -10.16 -2.22
C GLU A 80 -8.41 -9.80 -3.58
N ARG A 81 -9.12 -8.67 -3.70
CA ARG A 81 -9.68 -8.20 -4.98
C ARG A 81 -8.60 -7.92 -6.02
N MET A 82 -7.53 -7.23 -5.62
CA MET A 82 -6.41 -6.94 -6.51
C MET A 82 -5.77 -8.24 -7.00
N LEU A 83 -5.47 -9.16 -6.09
CA LEU A 83 -4.83 -10.44 -6.39
C LEU A 83 -5.69 -11.34 -7.28
N ALA A 84 -7.00 -11.42 -7.04
CA ALA A 84 -7.92 -12.15 -7.90
C ALA A 84 -7.93 -11.62 -9.34
N THR A 85 -7.68 -10.31 -9.52
CA THR A 85 -7.57 -9.69 -10.84
C THR A 85 -6.24 -9.98 -11.51
N MET A 86 -5.13 -9.95 -10.76
CA MET A 86 -3.77 -10.11 -11.29
C MET A 86 -3.35 -11.56 -11.50
N HIS A 87 -3.89 -12.48 -10.70
CA HIS A 87 -3.46 -13.88 -10.64
C HIS A 87 -4.65 -14.82 -10.57
N THR A 88 -5.31 -15.02 -11.71
CA THR A 88 -6.47 -15.91 -11.81
C THR A 88 -6.09 -17.36 -11.50
N GLY A 89 -6.78 -17.97 -10.53
CA GLY A 89 -6.65 -19.40 -10.19
C GLY A 89 -5.57 -19.75 -9.17
N THR A 90 -4.83 -18.77 -8.65
CA THR A 90 -3.82 -18.99 -7.60
C THR A 90 -4.32 -18.40 -6.27
N ALA A 91 -4.25 -19.17 -5.20
CA ALA A 91 -4.51 -18.67 -3.86
C ALA A 91 -3.34 -17.80 -3.39
N TYR A 92 -3.64 -16.61 -2.87
CA TYR A 92 -2.66 -15.72 -2.26
C TYR A 92 -3.09 -15.35 -0.85
N ASP A 93 -2.11 -15.22 0.04
CA ASP A 93 -2.30 -14.76 1.41
C ASP A 93 -2.08 -13.23 1.52
N VAL A 94 -2.76 -12.57 2.45
CA VAL A 94 -2.54 -11.14 2.75
C VAL A 94 -2.00 -11.03 4.18
N ARG A 95 -0.72 -10.66 4.29
CA ARG A 95 0.02 -10.63 5.55
C ARG A 95 0.40 -9.21 5.93
N PHE A 96 0.28 -8.86 7.20
CA PHE A 96 0.87 -7.64 7.73
C PHE A 96 2.29 -7.92 8.22
N GLY A 97 3.27 -7.16 7.75
CA GLY A 97 4.68 -7.39 8.03
C GLY A 97 5.57 -6.28 7.49
N THR A 98 6.89 -6.47 7.59
CA THR A 98 7.86 -5.48 7.13
C THR A 98 8.07 -5.58 5.61
N VAL A 99 7.99 -4.44 4.92
CA VAL A 99 8.24 -4.33 3.47
C VAL A 99 9.67 -3.89 3.21
N ARG A 100 10.20 -2.98 4.03
CA ARG A 100 11.55 -2.43 3.88
C ARG A 100 12.62 -3.37 4.45
N ASP A 101 13.70 -3.57 3.69
CA ASP A 101 14.95 -4.15 4.21
C ASP A 101 15.74 -3.17 5.07
#